data_AF-A0A6N2I8R2-F1
#
_entry.id   AF-A0A6N2I8R2-F1
#
_cell.length_a   1.000
_cell.length_b   1.000
_cell.length_c   1.000
_cell.angle_alpha   90.00
_cell.angle_beta   90.00
_cell.angle_gamma   90.00
#
_symmetry.space_group_name_H-M   'P 1'
#
loop_
_entity.id
_entity.type
_entity.pdbx_description
1 polymer ?
#
loop_
_entity_poly.entity_id
_entity_poly.type
_entity_poly.pdbx_seq_one_letter_code
_entity_poly.pdbx_strand_id
1 'polypeptide(L)'
;MPRWKELPAEISSSERQLLVQLRRLKDHSDLSLASLAGRTSYSRSSWERYLNGKKPVPRKAVEELARVCGTEPTRLLVLYDVAERSRPRTTATGRTDDSSSASPESARPLEPAREADPEPEPEPGQERETASATAPEPEPGPTPTPIPEQRQSDSRRAESRPSDSRRPGRTVPLGWLVAAVVLAVAVSFGAGLLTARAWDDDAPAKKKTGPVAAGTGYLRGQTYECAVQRKDGRLRAGHSDTREMLLDINSTGFDVVEAQCLLREKGFDPGVFDGLYDERTKGAAKKFQQARHLVVDGIIGPDTWRELRR
;
A
#
# COMPACT_ATOMS: atom_id res chain seq x y z
N MET A 1 -4.10 13.40 -1.52
CA MET A 1 -2.96 13.98 -2.23
C MET A 1 -2.01 14.59 -1.22
N PRO A 2 -0.71 14.25 -1.23
CA PRO A 2 0.30 15.00 -0.51
C PRO A 2 0.26 16.46 -0.98
N ARG A 3 0.19 17.43 -0.07
CA ARG A 3 0.42 18.84 -0.44
C ARG A 3 1.93 19.00 -0.66
N TRP A 4 2.36 18.76 -1.89
CA TRP A 4 3.73 19.04 -2.31
C TRP A 4 4.09 20.50 -2.01
N LYS A 5 5.30 20.74 -1.53
CA LYS A 5 5.79 22.11 -1.37
C LYS A 5 5.87 22.78 -2.74
N GLU A 6 5.57 24.06 -2.80
CA GLU A 6 5.74 24.86 -4.02
C GLU A 6 7.18 24.76 -4.54
N LEU A 7 7.30 24.68 -5.85
CA LEU A 7 8.59 24.57 -6.53
C LEU A 7 9.23 25.97 -6.59
N PRO A 8 10.54 26.12 -6.26
CA PRO A 8 11.22 27.42 -6.24
C PRO A 8 11.00 28.24 -7.52
N ALA A 9 11.01 29.56 -7.44
CA ALA A 9 10.85 30.42 -8.61
C ALA A 9 11.98 30.19 -9.63
N GLU A 10 13.22 30.03 -9.15
CA GLU A 10 14.47 29.94 -9.91
C GLU A 10 14.61 28.74 -10.87
N ILE A 11 13.73 27.73 -10.81
CA ILE A 11 13.83 26.57 -11.71
C ILE A 11 13.21 26.87 -13.08
N SER A 12 13.88 26.40 -14.14
CA SER A 12 13.42 26.55 -15.52
C SER A 12 12.04 25.92 -15.73
N SER A 13 11.28 26.42 -16.71
CA SER A 13 9.96 25.86 -17.07
C SER A 13 10.04 24.38 -17.43
N SER A 14 11.11 23.95 -18.11
CA SER A 14 11.36 22.55 -18.46
C SER A 14 11.61 21.67 -17.23
N GLU A 15 12.41 22.14 -16.28
CA GLU A 15 12.66 21.41 -15.03
C GLU A 15 11.41 21.36 -14.14
N ARG A 16 10.62 22.45 -14.10
CA ARG A 16 9.30 22.47 -13.45
C ARG A 16 8.35 21.44 -14.07
N GLN A 17 8.32 21.32 -15.40
CA GLN A 17 7.50 20.34 -16.11
C GLN A 17 7.92 18.90 -15.78
N LEU A 18 9.23 18.61 -15.78
CA LEU A 18 9.76 17.30 -15.35
C LEU A 18 9.32 16.97 -13.91
N LEU A 19 9.54 17.88 -12.96
CA LEU A 19 9.21 17.66 -11.56
C LEU A 19 7.70 17.48 -11.34
N VAL A 20 6.85 18.17 -12.09
CA VAL A 20 5.39 17.94 -12.06
C VAL A 20 5.02 16.55 -12.56
N GLN A 21 5.66 16.03 -13.61
CA GLN A 21 5.40 14.64 -14.06
C GLN A 21 5.91 13.60 -13.05
N LEU A 22 7.10 13.79 -12.48
CA LEU A 22 7.64 12.88 -11.45
C LEU A 22 6.78 12.88 -10.17
N ARG A 23 6.30 14.06 -9.73
CA ARG A 23 5.33 14.17 -8.62
C ARG A 23 4.03 13.44 -8.93
N ARG A 24 3.46 13.64 -10.12
CA ARG A 24 2.23 12.94 -10.56
C ARG A 24 2.42 11.43 -10.58
N LEU A 25 3.48 10.91 -11.22
CA LEU A 25 3.77 9.49 -11.25
C LEU A 25 3.91 8.93 -9.82
N LYS A 26 4.66 9.63 -8.97
CA LYS A 26 4.80 9.27 -7.56
C LYS A 26 3.44 9.26 -6.84
N ASP A 27 2.57 10.25 -7.04
CA ASP A 27 1.25 10.30 -6.42
C ASP A 27 0.31 9.18 -6.86
N HIS A 28 0.38 8.72 -8.12
CA HIS A 28 -0.45 7.61 -8.63
C HIS A 28 0.10 6.22 -8.28
N SER A 29 1.28 6.14 -7.67
CA SER A 29 1.91 4.85 -7.31
C SER A 29 1.55 4.34 -5.91
N ASP A 30 0.79 5.11 -5.12
CA ASP A 30 0.43 4.87 -3.71
C ASP A 30 1.59 4.62 -2.72
N LEU A 31 2.84 4.66 -3.17
CA LEU A 31 4.02 4.51 -2.32
C LEU A 31 4.16 5.70 -1.35
N SER A 32 4.74 5.49 -0.17
CA SER A 32 5.28 6.62 0.61
C SER A 32 6.66 7.03 0.09
N LEU A 33 7.18 8.20 0.49
CA LEU A 33 8.59 8.54 0.20
C LEU A 33 9.59 7.61 0.90
N ALA A 34 9.19 6.96 2.01
CA ALA A 34 10.00 5.93 2.65
C ALA A 34 9.96 4.61 1.86
N SER A 35 8.78 4.21 1.35
CA SER A 35 8.61 3.02 0.52
C SER A 35 9.33 3.15 -0.82
N LEU A 36 9.35 4.36 -1.40
CA LEU A 36 10.19 4.67 -2.57
C LEU A 36 11.67 4.54 -2.23
N ALA A 37 12.13 5.13 -1.12
CA ALA A 37 13.52 5.03 -0.70
C ALA A 37 13.98 3.58 -0.41
N GLY A 38 13.12 2.74 0.16
CA GLY A 38 13.40 1.31 0.37
C GLY A 38 13.40 0.46 -0.91
N ARG A 39 12.90 0.99 -2.04
CA ARG A 39 12.84 0.31 -3.35
C ARG A 39 13.79 0.91 -4.40
N THR A 40 14.65 1.86 -4.01
CA THR A 40 15.53 2.62 -4.92
C THR A 40 16.90 2.84 -4.28
N SER A 41 17.88 3.31 -5.05
CA SER A 41 19.24 3.60 -4.57
C SER A 41 19.33 4.86 -3.70
N TYR A 42 18.23 5.61 -3.51
CA TYR A 42 18.23 6.97 -2.96
C TYR A 42 17.43 7.06 -1.65
N SER A 43 18.00 7.74 -0.65
CA SER A 43 17.36 7.98 0.64
C SER A 43 16.08 8.84 0.53
N ARG A 44 15.19 8.73 1.53
CA ARG A 44 13.98 9.59 1.66
C ARG A 44 14.31 11.09 1.55
N SER A 45 15.40 11.52 2.18
CA SER A 45 15.88 12.91 2.15
C SER A 45 16.41 13.34 0.78
N SER A 46 16.96 12.41 0.00
CA SER A 46 17.37 12.68 -1.39
C SER A 46 16.14 12.83 -2.29
N TRP A 47 15.18 11.91 -2.20
CA TRP A 47 13.90 11.98 -2.91
C TRP A 47 13.11 13.26 -2.62
N GLU A 48 12.98 13.64 -1.35
CA GLU A 48 12.33 14.89 -0.96
C GLU A 48 13.03 16.11 -1.59
N ARG A 49 14.37 16.11 -1.64
CA ARG A 49 15.16 17.20 -2.19
C ARG A 49 15.02 17.31 -3.70
N TYR A 50 15.00 16.18 -4.42
CA TYR A 50 14.76 16.14 -5.87
C TYR A 50 13.33 16.56 -6.22
N LEU A 51 12.32 15.92 -5.62
CA LEU A 51 10.91 16.18 -5.94
C LEU A 51 10.44 17.57 -5.50
N ASN A 52 11.17 18.25 -4.60
CA ASN A 52 10.94 19.66 -4.26
C ASN A 52 11.79 20.67 -5.05
N GLY A 53 12.54 20.23 -6.07
CA GLY A 53 13.38 21.13 -6.88
C GLY A 53 14.52 21.81 -6.10
N LYS A 54 14.86 21.31 -4.91
CA LYS A 54 15.97 21.81 -4.08
C LYS A 54 17.34 21.32 -4.60
N LYS A 55 17.36 20.26 -5.40
CA LYS A 55 18.49 19.81 -6.22
C LYS A 55 17.96 19.24 -7.54
N PRO A 56 18.73 19.33 -8.64
CA PRO A 56 18.40 18.62 -9.87
C PRO A 56 18.23 17.12 -9.58
N VAL A 57 17.16 16.52 -10.11
CA VAL A 57 17.02 15.05 -10.09
C VAL A 57 18.08 14.44 -11.01
N PRO A 58 18.76 13.35 -10.62
CA PRO A 58 19.68 12.63 -11.51
C PRO A 58 18.93 11.65 -12.42
N ARG A 59 19.48 11.36 -13.61
CA ARG A 59 18.88 10.44 -14.60
C ARG A 59 18.47 9.08 -14.00
N LYS A 60 19.38 8.44 -13.26
CA LYS A 60 19.15 7.15 -12.58
C LYS A 60 17.94 7.17 -11.62
N ALA A 61 17.67 8.30 -10.96
CA ALA A 61 16.46 8.43 -10.14
C ALA A 61 15.18 8.47 -10.99
N VAL A 62 15.19 9.13 -12.15
CA VAL A 62 14.04 9.11 -13.08
C VAL A 62 13.74 7.67 -13.53
N GLU A 63 14.78 6.92 -13.89
CA GLU A 63 14.69 5.51 -14.31
C GLU A 63 14.21 4.59 -13.17
N GLU A 64 14.74 4.78 -11.96
CA GLU A 64 14.33 4.01 -10.78
C GLU A 64 12.89 4.30 -10.36
N LEU A 65 12.43 5.56 -10.40
CA LEU A 65 11.02 5.90 -10.13
C LEU A 65 10.09 5.25 -11.17
N ALA A 66 10.42 5.39 -12.46
CA ALA A 66 9.64 4.78 -13.54
C ALA A 66 9.52 3.26 -13.35
N ARG A 67 10.64 2.57 -13.11
CA ARG A 67 10.70 1.13 -12.85
C ARG A 67 9.88 0.73 -11.62
N VAL A 68 10.01 1.44 -10.50
CA VAL A 68 9.30 1.14 -9.24
C VAL A 68 7.78 1.36 -9.37
N CYS A 69 7.36 2.30 -10.19
CA CYS A 69 5.96 2.59 -10.53
C CYS A 69 5.45 1.80 -11.75
N GLY A 70 6.20 0.81 -12.26
CA GLY A 70 5.76 -0.04 -13.39
C GLY A 70 5.52 0.72 -14.70
N THR A 71 6.12 1.89 -14.87
CA THR A 71 5.89 2.79 -16.01
C THR A 71 7.11 2.84 -16.93
N GLU A 72 6.87 2.92 -18.23
CA GLU A 72 7.90 3.02 -19.26
C GLU A 72 8.67 4.37 -19.14
N PRO A 73 10.03 4.36 -19.08
CA PRO A 73 10.81 5.55 -18.76
C PRO A 73 11.03 6.53 -19.92
N THR A 74 10.91 6.14 -21.19
CA THR A 74 11.31 6.94 -22.36
C THR A 74 10.70 8.34 -22.35
N ARG A 75 9.39 8.45 -22.08
CA ARG A 75 8.73 9.78 -22.03
C ARG A 75 9.30 10.69 -20.92
N LEU A 76 9.69 10.13 -19.79
CA LEU A 76 10.29 10.88 -18.69
C LEU A 76 11.75 11.23 -18.97
N LEU A 77 12.48 10.34 -19.65
CA LEU A 77 13.86 10.58 -20.09
C LEU A 77 13.95 11.68 -21.15
N VAL A 78 13.00 11.76 -22.09
CA VAL A 78 12.92 12.89 -23.04
C VAL A 78 12.68 14.22 -22.31
N LEU A 79 11.80 14.26 -21.30
CA LEU A 79 11.60 15.46 -20.47
C LEU A 79 12.83 15.80 -19.62
N TYR A 80 13.55 14.77 -19.16
CA TYR A 80 14.82 14.92 -18.44
C TYR A 80 15.90 15.54 -19.33
N ASP A 81 16.09 15.05 -20.55
CA ASP A 81 17.09 15.57 -21.49
C ASP A 81 16.79 17.03 -21.90
N VAL A 82 15.51 17.42 -22.01
CA VAL A 82 15.09 18.82 -22.23
C VAL A 82 15.34 19.69 -20.99
N ALA A 83 15.10 19.17 -19.78
CA ALA A 83 15.39 19.87 -18.53
C ALA A 83 16.91 20.08 -18.34
N GLU A 84 17.73 19.06 -18.56
CA GLU A 84 19.21 19.13 -18.52
C GLU A 84 19.76 20.26 -19.39
N ARG A 85 19.29 20.34 -20.65
CA ARG A 85 19.72 21.37 -21.62
C ARG A 85 19.32 22.79 -21.21
N SER A 86 18.27 22.94 -20.39
CA SER A 86 17.78 24.23 -19.89
C SER A 86 18.38 24.66 -18.55
N ARG A 87 19.14 23.78 -17.87
CA ARG A 87 19.86 24.15 -16.66
C ARG A 87 20.96 25.15 -17.02
N PRO A 88 21.16 26.22 -16.23
CA PRO A 88 22.30 27.10 -16.43
C PRO A 88 23.58 26.27 -16.32
N ARG A 89 24.35 26.18 -17.40
CA ARG A 89 25.71 25.65 -17.34
C ARG A 89 26.51 26.63 -16.49
N THR A 90 26.73 26.30 -15.22
CA THR A 90 27.75 26.95 -14.40
C THR A 90 29.03 26.93 -15.21
N THR A 91 29.51 28.11 -15.61
CA THR A 91 30.64 28.23 -16.53
C THR A 91 31.88 27.66 -15.86
N ALA A 92 32.34 26.51 -16.37
CA ALA A 92 33.52 25.83 -15.87
C ALA A 92 34.79 26.62 -16.25
N THR A 93 35.13 27.64 -15.47
CA THR A 93 36.53 28.03 -15.25
C THR A 93 37.13 27.01 -14.29
N GLY A 94 37.73 25.95 -14.84
CA GLY A 94 38.29 24.85 -14.05
C GLY A 94 38.10 23.50 -14.72
N ARG A 95 38.85 23.25 -15.80
CA ARG A 95 39.00 21.90 -16.35
C ARG A 95 39.91 21.10 -15.41
N THR A 96 39.37 20.09 -14.77
CA THR A 96 40.05 18.81 -14.59
C THR A 96 39.07 17.73 -14.98
N ASP A 97 39.43 16.96 -16.00
CA ASP A 97 38.66 15.79 -16.43
C ASP A 97 38.82 14.68 -15.39
N ASP A 98 37.71 14.15 -14.88
CA ASP A 98 37.66 12.74 -14.51
C ASP A 98 36.28 12.16 -14.82
N SER A 99 36.27 11.21 -15.76
CA SER A 99 35.12 10.34 -16.01
C SER A 99 35.36 9.04 -15.28
N SER A 100 35.03 8.98 -13.99
CA SER A 100 35.13 7.74 -13.22
C SER A 100 33.76 7.23 -12.77
N SER A 101 33.37 6.13 -13.41
CA SER A 101 32.19 5.35 -13.08
C SER A 101 32.49 4.50 -11.83
N ALA A 102 31.77 4.70 -10.72
CA ALA A 102 31.76 3.73 -9.63
C ALA A 102 30.49 3.79 -8.76
N SER A 103 29.81 2.66 -8.67
CA SER A 103 29.21 2.18 -7.41
C SER A 103 30.20 1.13 -6.83
N PRO A 104 29.91 0.47 -5.70
CA PRO A 104 29.59 0.97 -4.37
C PRO A 104 30.59 0.43 -3.32
N GLU A 105 30.62 0.90 -2.06
CA GLU A 105 31.16 0.08 -0.97
C GLU A 105 30.49 0.33 0.40
N SER A 106 30.61 -0.66 1.28
CA SER A 106 30.02 -0.75 2.62
C SER A 106 31.01 -0.31 3.71
N ALA A 107 30.50 -0.16 4.94
CA ALA A 107 31.26 -0.14 6.20
C ALA A 107 32.39 0.92 6.42
N ARG A 108 32.03 1.98 7.16
CA ARG A 108 32.65 2.52 8.41
C ARG A 108 34.05 2.00 8.87
N PRO A 109 34.72 2.68 9.83
CA PRO A 109 34.93 4.14 10.02
C PRO A 109 36.41 4.48 10.41
N LEU A 110 36.86 5.74 10.29
CA LEU A 110 38.10 6.18 10.95
C LEU A 110 37.97 7.59 11.57
N GLU A 111 38.65 7.77 12.71
CA GLU A 111 38.58 8.91 13.63
C GLU A 111 39.74 9.93 13.43
N PRO A 112 39.77 11.08 14.14
CA PRO A 112 40.39 12.30 13.62
C PRO A 112 41.89 12.47 13.91
N ALA A 113 42.50 13.41 13.18
CA ALA A 113 43.90 13.79 13.30
C ALA A 113 44.25 14.48 14.64
N ARG A 114 45.51 14.30 15.06
CA ARG A 114 46.21 15.10 16.07
C ARG A 114 47.59 15.50 15.53
N GLU A 115 48.03 16.70 15.86
CA GLU A 115 49.38 17.22 15.55
C GLU A 115 50.44 16.74 16.57
N ALA A 116 51.71 16.78 16.14
CA ALA A 116 52.91 16.40 16.92
C ALA A 116 53.33 17.52 17.91
N ASP A 117 54.34 17.46 18.79
CA ASP A 117 55.55 16.62 19.03
C ASP A 117 56.04 16.95 20.49
N PRO A 118 57.14 16.44 21.11
CA PRO A 118 58.06 15.36 20.74
C PRO A 118 58.45 14.34 21.87
N GLU A 119 59.31 13.40 21.45
CA GLU A 119 60.12 12.34 22.14
C GLU A 119 60.98 12.76 23.38
N PRO A 120 61.69 11.85 24.13
CA PRO A 120 62.31 10.58 23.67
C PRO A 120 62.40 9.33 24.61
N GLU A 121 62.91 8.24 23.99
CA GLU A 121 63.73 7.11 24.51
C GLU A 121 63.08 5.86 25.18
N PRO A 122 63.73 4.66 25.06
CA PRO A 122 63.06 3.34 25.14
C PRO A 122 63.63 2.38 26.20
N GLU A 123 63.07 1.16 26.30
CA GLU A 123 63.74 -0.17 26.45
C GLU A 123 62.67 -1.29 26.71
N PRO A 124 62.98 -2.61 26.56
CA PRO A 124 62.01 -3.56 26.01
C PRO A 124 61.57 -4.75 26.92
N GLY A 125 60.53 -5.44 26.45
CA GLY A 125 60.23 -6.86 26.71
C GLY A 125 59.38 -7.38 25.54
N GLN A 126 59.73 -8.44 24.81
CA GLN A 126 59.54 -9.86 25.18
C GLN A 126 58.08 -10.13 25.62
N GLU A 127 57.33 -11.08 25.04
CA GLU A 127 57.76 -12.36 24.44
C GLU A 127 56.95 -12.75 23.19
N ARG A 128 57.49 -13.73 22.42
CA ARG A 128 56.70 -14.47 21.43
C ARG A 128 55.86 -15.50 22.16
N GLU A 129 54.63 -15.74 21.70
CA GLU A 129 54.12 -17.12 21.71
C GLU A 129 53.41 -17.47 20.40
N THR A 130 53.56 -18.74 20.04
CA THR A 130 53.31 -19.30 18.70
C THR A 130 52.06 -20.18 18.69
N ALA A 131 51.73 -20.68 17.49
CA ALA A 131 50.85 -21.83 17.26
C ALA A 131 49.33 -21.59 17.43
N SER A 132 48.45 -22.33 16.77
CA SER A 132 48.55 -23.04 15.47
C SER A 132 47.12 -23.42 15.05
N ALA A 133 46.94 -23.74 13.76
CA ALA A 133 45.91 -24.61 13.18
C ALA A 133 44.49 -24.68 13.81
N THR A 134 43.47 -24.50 12.97
CA THR A 134 42.68 -25.62 12.41
C THR A 134 41.44 -25.08 11.68
N ALA A 135 41.30 -25.46 10.40
CA ALA A 135 40.04 -25.35 9.67
C ALA A 135 39.28 -26.69 9.75
N PRO A 136 37.95 -26.66 9.61
CA PRO A 136 37.26 -27.73 8.89
C PRO A 136 36.43 -27.19 7.71
N GLU A 137 36.50 -27.91 6.60
CA GLU A 137 35.63 -27.80 5.42
C GLU A 137 34.29 -28.58 5.62
N PRO A 138 33.35 -28.64 4.65
CA PRO A 138 31.91 -28.65 4.97
C PRO A 138 31.20 -30.01 4.78
N GLU A 139 30.03 -30.13 5.42
CA GLU A 139 29.09 -31.25 5.27
C GLU A 139 27.99 -30.97 4.21
N PRO A 140 27.60 -31.93 3.35
CA PRO A 140 26.67 -31.71 2.24
C PRO A 140 25.24 -32.29 2.39
N GLY A 141 24.26 -31.61 1.76
CA GLY A 141 22.97 -32.19 1.33
C GLY A 141 21.73 -31.90 2.20
N PRO A 142 20.50 -32.25 1.75
CA PRO A 142 20.16 -33.00 0.54
C PRO A 142 19.19 -32.30 -0.47
N THR A 143 19.03 -32.95 -1.61
CA THR A 143 18.25 -32.60 -2.83
C THR A 143 16.72 -32.54 -2.65
N PRO A 144 15.97 -31.73 -3.42
CA PRO A 144 14.50 -31.77 -3.46
C PRO A 144 13.93 -32.91 -4.33
N THR A 145 12.76 -33.44 -3.93
CA THR A 145 12.01 -34.52 -4.61
C THR A 145 10.66 -33.97 -5.13
N PRO A 146 10.15 -34.39 -6.31
CA PRO A 146 9.20 -33.57 -7.08
C PRO A 146 7.71 -33.81 -6.81
N ILE A 147 6.90 -32.88 -7.33
CA ILE A 147 5.43 -32.94 -7.44
C ILE A 147 5.02 -34.02 -8.47
N PRO A 148 4.04 -34.89 -8.19
CA PRO A 148 3.39 -35.71 -9.21
C PRO A 148 2.18 -35.01 -9.83
N GLU A 149 2.09 -35.09 -11.15
CA GLU A 149 1.08 -34.45 -11.99
C GLU A 149 -0.20 -35.30 -12.15
N GLN A 150 -1.13 -34.80 -12.97
CA GLN A 150 -2.47 -35.33 -13.23
C GLN A 150 -2.54 -36.83 -13.53
N ARG A 151 -3.68 -37.45 -13.17
CA ARG A 151 -4.19 -38.64 -13.87
C ARG A 151 -5.65 -38.43 -14.26
N GLN A 152 -5.86 -38.06 -15.52
CA GLN A 152 -7.14 -38.25 -16.20
C GLN A 152 -7.35 -39.77 -16.39
N SER A 153 -8.59 -40.25 -16.21
CA SER A 153 -8.98 -41.60 -16.60
C SER A 153 -10.35 -41.56 -17.28
N ASP A 154 -10.32 -41.44 -18.60
CA ASP A 154 -11.47 -41.52 -19.50
C ASP A 154 -11.84 -43.00 -19.74
N SER A 155 -13.12 -43.37 -19.62
CA SER A 155 -13.59 -44.74 -19.88
C SER A 155 -15.11 -44.82 -20.13
N ARG A 156 -15.49 -44.68 -21.40
CA ARG A 156 -16.44 -45.52 -22.20
C ARG A 156 -17.66 -46.10 -21.44
N ARG A 157 -18.90 -45.67 -21.73
CA ARG A 157 -19.76 -45.98 -22.91
C ARG A 157 -20.36 -47.39 -22.90
N ALA A 158 -21.68 -47.44 -23.19
CA ALA A 158 -22.56 -48.62 -23.39
C ALA A 158 -22.82 -49.43 -22.10
N GLU A 159 -24.03 -49.89 -21.73
CA GLU A 159 -25.39 -49.79 -22.30
C GLU A 159 -26.40 -50.07 -21.12
N SER A 160 -27.74 -50.08 -21.16
CA SER A 160 -28.75 -50.08 -22.22
C SER A 160 -30.16 -49.56 -21.74
N ARG A 161 -31.23 -50.03 -22.40
CA ARG A 161 -32.68 -50.00 -22.08
C ARG A 161 -33.29 -51.35 -22.58
N PRO A 162 -34.59 -51.71 -22.43
CA PRO A 162 -35.77 -50.99 -21.88
C PRO A 162 -36.65 -51.82 -20.88
N SER A 163 -37.73 -51.25 -20.32
CA SER A 163 -39.16 -51.58 -20.61
C SER A 163 -39.87 -52.04 -19.30
N ASP A 164 -41.18 -51.91 -19.06
CA ASP A 164 -42.29 -51.12 -19.65
C ASP A 164 -43.45 -51.03 -18.61
N SER A 165 -44.38 -50.08 -18.81
CA SER A 165 -45.80 -49.98 -18.42
C SER A 165 -46.15 -48.68 -17.64
N ARG A 166 -47.22 -47.90 -17.96
CA ARG A 166 -48.25 -47.95 -19.02
C ARG A 166 -48.69 -46.50 -19.40
N ARG A 167 -49.28 -46.32 -20.59
CA ARG A 167 -49.87 -45.07 -21.18
C ARG A 167 -51.30 -44.78 -20.62
N PRO A 168 -52.10 -43.76 -21.06
CA PRO A 168 -51.93 -42.62 -21.99
C PRO A 168 -52.29 -41.24 -21.36
N GLY A 169 -52.38 -40.06 -22.00
CA GLY A 169 -52.13 -39.63 -23.38
C GLY A 169 -53.32 -38.95 -24.09
N ARG A 170 -53.52 -37.62 -23.93
CA ARG A 170 -54.16 -36.67 -24.90
C ARG A 170 -54.23 -35.22 -24.37
N THR A 171 -53.48 -34.28 -24.98
CA THR A 171 -53.93 -33.19 -25.89
C THR A 171 -54.79 -32.07 -25.29
N VAL A 172 -54.22 -30.85 -25.25
CA VAL A 172 -54.87 -29.57 -24.88
C VAL A 172 -55.48 -28.91 -26.12
N PRO A 173 -56.74 -28.43 -26.10
CA PRO A 173 -57.29 -27.56 -27.13
C PRO A 173 -57.09 -26.07 -26.84
N LEU A 174 -56.87 -25.34 -27.93
CA LEU A 174 -56.57 -23.90 -28.02
C LEU A 174 -57.77 -23.03 -27.60
N GLY A 175 -57.83 -22.59 -26.34
CA GLY A 175 -58.94 -21.75 -25.85
C GLY A 175 -58.67 -20.81 -24.67
N TRP A 176 -57.45 -20.79 -24.11
CA TRP A 176 -57.13 -20.08 -22.86
C TRP A 176 -56.23 -18.85 -23.02
N LEU A 177 -56.32 -18.17 -24.16
CA LEU A 177 -55.61 -16.90 -24.43
C LEU A 177 -56.47 -15.62 -24.27
N VAL A 178 -57.68 -15.72 -23.71
CA VAL A 178 -58.58 -14.55 -23.52
C VAL A 178 -58.88 -14.24 -22.04
N ALA A 179 -58.67 -15.20 -21.12
CA ALA A 179 -58.89 -14.99 -19.69
C ALA A 179 -57.81 -14.13 -18.99
N ALA A 180 -56.64 -13.96 -19.61
CA ALA A 180 -55.50 -13.23 -19.02
C ALA A 180 -55.59 -11.69 -19.12
N VAL A 181 -56.55 -11.14 -19.87
CA VAL A 181 -56.66 -9.68 -20.12
C VAL A 181 -57.74 -9.00 -19.26
N VAL A 182 -58.73 -9.74 -18.76
CA VAL A 182 -59.81 -9.16 -17.92
C VAL A 182 -59.38 -9.04 -16.44
N LEU A 183 -58.44 -9.89 -15.99
CA LEU A 183 -57.83 -9.76 -14.65
C LEU A 183 -56.75 -8.65 -14.55
N ALA A 184 -56.63 -7.82 -15.58
CA ALA A 184 -55.76 -6.63 -15.61
C ALA A 184 -56.52 -5.30 -15.42
N VAL A 185 -57.85 -5.32 -15.27
CA VAL A 185 -58.68 -4.09 -15.11
C VAL A 185 -59.53 -4.11 -13.83
N ALA A 186 -59.73 -5.28 -13.19
CA ALA A 186 -60.57 -5.43 -12.00
C ALA A 186 -59.85 -5.27 -10.63
N VAL A 187 -58.61 -4.76 -10.60
CA VAL A 187 -57.94 -4.29 -9.37
C VAL A 187 -57.80 -2.76 -9.36
N SER A 188 -58.23 -2.09 -10.44
CA SER A 188 -58.09 -0.64 -10.64
C SER A 188 -59.21 0.20 -10.02
N PHE A 189 -60.13 -0.38 -9.24
CA PHE A 189 -61.29 0.34 -8.68
C PHE A 189 -61.73 -0.22 -7.30
N GLY A 190 -60.86 -0.09 -6.29
CA GLY A 190 -61.07 -0.72 -4.97
C GLY A 190 -60.40 -0.08 -3.76
N ALA A 191 -60.00 1.20 -3.82
CA ALA A 191 -59.46 1.94 -2.65
C ALA A 191 -59.65 3.46 -2.73
N GLY A 192 -60.67 3.93 -3.45
CA GLY A 192 -60.99 5.35 -3.57
C GLY A 192 -61.94 5.85 -2.48
N LEU A 193 -61.54 5.78 -1.19
CA LEU A 193 -62.24 6.44 -0.06
C LEU A 193 -61.50 6.26 1.28
N LEU A 194 -60.51 7.10 1.57
CA LEU A 194 -60.31 7.66 2.93
C LEU A 194 -59.59 9.01 2.80
N THR A 195 -60.22 10.06 3.31
CA THR A 195 -59.77 11.45 3.20
C THR A 195 -58.72 11.82 4.24
N ALA A 196 -57.70 12.55 3.79
CA ALA A 196 -57.00 13.64 4.49
C ALA A 196 -57.04 13.66 6.04
N ARG A 197 -55.94 13.20 6.66
CA ARG A 197 -55.32 13.69 7.92
C ARG A 197 -53.90 13.11 7.96
N ALA A 198 -52.84 13.82 8.32
CA ALA A 198 -52.67 15.26 8.53
C ALA A 198 -51.21 15.63 8.19
N TRP A 199 -50.95 16.87 7.81
CA TRP A 199 -49.62 17.46 8.02
C TRP A 199 -49.50 17.71 9.53
N ASP A 200 -48.56 17.04 10.19
CA ASP A 200 -47.41 17.70 10.82
C ASP A 200 -46.40 16.70 11.39
N ASP A 201 -45.15 17.17 11.48
CA ASP A 201 -44.04 16.82 12.38
C ASP A 201 -42.71 16.59 11.64
N ASP A 202 -41.85 17.62 11.73
CA ASP A 202 -40.42 17.58 11.42
C ASP A 202 -39.68 16.65 12.39
N ALA A 203 -39.61 15.36 12.04
CA ALA A 203 -38.72 14.40 12.66
C ALA A 203 -37.81 13.78 11.58
N PRO A 204 -36.47 13.93 11.67
CA PRO A 204 -35.56 13.32 10.69
C PRO A 204 -35.60 11.80 10.83
N ALA A 205 -36.42 11.17 9.99
CA ALA A 205 -36.59 9.72 9.94
C ALA A 205 -35.21 9.06 9.78
N LYS A 206 -34.84 8.21 10.75
CA LYS A 206 -33.62 7.39 10.70
C LYS A 206 -33.67 6.54 9.44
N LYS A 207 -33.01 6.99 8.37
CA LYS A 207 -32.83 6.22 7.14
C LYS A 207 -32.04 4.98 7.51
N LYS A 208 -32.72 3.83 7.59
CA LYS A 208 -32.08 2.52 7.59
C LYS A 208 -31.43 2.35 6.22
N THR A 209 -30.16 2.70 6.13
CA THR A 209 -29.31 2.35 4.98
C THR A 209 -29.16 0.84 4.96
N GLY A 210 -30.01 0.19 4.15
CA GLY A 210 -29.73 -1.16 3.68
C GLY A 210 -28.37 -1.21 2.96
N PRO A 211 -27.77 -2.40 2.81
CA PRO A 211 -26.38 -2.53 2.43
C PRO A 211 -26.11 -1.88 1.07
N VAL A 212 -25.25 -0.86 1.06
CA VAL A 212 -24.77 -0.25 -0.18
C VAL A 212 -23.87 -1.28 -0.86
N ALA A 213 -24.33 -1.85 -1.97
CA ALA A 213 -23.60 -2.90 -2.67
C ALA A 213 -22.32 -2.34 -3.30
N ALA A 214 -21.20 -2.56 -2.62
CA ALA A 214 -19.86 -2.72 -3.16
C ALA A 214 -19.44 -1.79 -4.32
N GLY A 215 -19.30 -0.49 -4.03
CA GLY A 215 -18.15 0.22 -4.60
C GLY A 215 -16.89 -0.27 -3.89
N THR A 216 -16.09 -1.14 -4.53
CA THR A 216 -14.93 -1.82 -3.92
C THR A 216 -13.69 -0.90 -3.80
N GLY A 217 -13.89 0.36 -3.41
CA GLY A 217 -12.85 1.38 -3.37
C GLY A 217 -12.94 2.25 -2.13
N TYR A 218 -11.79 2.56 -1.54
CA TYR A 218 -11.68 3.55 -0.48
C TYR A 218 -12.01 4.94 -1.04
N LEU A 219 -12.94 5.64 -0.38
CA LEU A 219 -13.40 6.98 -0.72
C LEU A 219 -12.88 7.97 0.32
N ARG A 220 -11.87 8.73 -0.08
CA ARG A 220 -11.25 9.76 0.76
C ARG A 220 -12.28 10.80 1.20
N GLY A 221 -12.36 11.07 2.50
CA GLY A 221 -13.27 12.07 3.08
C GLY A 221 -14.64 11.51 3.47
N GLN A 222 -14.88 10.21 3.31
CA GLN A 222 -15.96 9.51 4.02
C GLN A 222 -15.46 8.99 5.37
N THR A 223 -16.36 8.93 6.35
CA THR A 223 -16.14 8.20 7.62
C THR A 223 -16.78 6.82 7.50
N TYR A 224 -16.09 5.80 8.00
CA TYR A 224 -16.51 4.41 7.96
C TYR A 224 -17.02 3.94 9.33
N GLU A 225 -17.94 2.98 9.34
CA GLU A 225 -18.41 2.36 10.58
C GLU A 225 -17.45 1.25 11.04
N CYS A 226 -17.20 1.17 12.34
CA CYS A 226 -16.36 0.13 12.93
C CYS A 226 -17.22 -1.03 13.46
N ALA A 227 -17.27 -2.13 12.71
CA ALA A 227 -17.92 -3.38 13.14
C ALA A 227 -16.88 -4.37 13.68
N VAL A 228 -16.33 -4.09 14.87
CA VAL A 228 -15.26 -4.94 15.43
C VAL A 228 -15.80 -6.28 15.91
N GLN A 229 -15.22 -7.37 15.41
CA GLN A 229 -15.60 -8.74 15.71
C GLN A 229 -14.35 -9.62 15.87
N ARG A 230 -14.43 -10.71 16.66
CA ARG A 230 -13.42 -11.77 16.62
C ARG A 230 -13.71 -12.73 15.46
N LYS A 231 -12.75 -12.89 14.57
CA LYS A 231 -12.73 -13.93 13.52
C LYS A 231 -11.39 -14.65 13.57
N ASP A 232 -11.41 -15.98 13.51
CA ASP A 232 -10.22 -16.84 13.56
C ASP A 232 -9.31 -16.53 14.77
N GLY A 233 -9.94 -16.28 15.93
CA GLY A 233 -9.29 -15.89 17.18
C GLY A 233 -8.79 -14.44 17.25
N ARG A 234 -8.91 -13.63 16.18
CA ARG A 234 -8.33 -12.28 16.07
C ARG A 234 -9.39 -11.20 15.90
N LEU A 235 -9.16 -10.01 16.43
CA LEU A 235 -10.03 -8.85 16.20
C LEU A 235 -9.88 -8.33 14.75
N ARG A 236 -11.02 -8.02 14.13
CA ARG A 236 -11.15 -7.41 12.80
C ARG A 236 -12.28 -6.40 12.80
N ALA A 237 -12.11 -5.26 12.13
CA ALA A 237 -13.17 -4.26 11.94
C ALA A 237 -13.91 -4.40 10.59
N GLY A 238 -13.40 -5.25 9.71
CA GLY A 238 -14.01 -5.59 8.41
C GLY A 238 -13.47 -4.77 7.23
N HIS A 239 -12.51 -3.88 7.47
CA HIS A 239 -11.95 -3.00 6.44
C HIS A 239 -10.66 -3.55 5.84
N SER A 240 -9.83 -4.22 6.64
CA SER A 240 -8.59 -4.84 6.16
C SER A 240 -8.21 -6.10 6.94
N ASP A 241 -7.61 -7.06 6.24
CA ASP A 241 -7.09 -8.29 6.83
C ASP A 241 -5.57 -8.23 7.16
N THR A 242 -4.90 -7.13 6.77
CA THR A 242 -3.48 -6.81 6.90
C THR A 242 -2.91 -7.03 8.30
N ARG A 243 -1.67 -7.54 8.34
CA ARG A 243 -0.95 -7.88 9.58
C ARG A 243 0.49 -7.35 9.64
N GLU A 244 1.06 -6.97 8.50
CA GLU A 244 2.49 -6.65 8.39
C GLU A 244 2.76 -5.28 7.77
N MET A 245 1.77 -4.62 7.16
CA MET A 245 1.97 -3.31 6.57
C MET A 245 2.28 -2.27 7.63
N LEU A 246 3.33 -1.48 7.38
CA LEU A 246 3.71 -0.32 8.17
C LEU A 246 2.77 0.85 7.85
N LEU A 247 1.93 1.23 8.82
CA LEU A 247 1.13 2.45 8.73
C LEU A 247 1.82 3.61 9.45
N ASP A 248 2.08 4.70 8.72
CA ASP A 248 2.64 5.95 9.25
C ASP A 248 1.76 7.14 8.86
N ILE A 249 2.17 8.37 9.21
CA ILE A 249 1.42 9.61 8.91
C ILE A 249 1.19 9.92 7.41
N ASN A 250 1.79 9.13 6.51
CA ASN A 250 1.62 9.25 5.07
C ASN A 250 0.64 8.19 4.53
N SER A 251 0.21 7.23 5.35
CA SER A 251 -0.69 6.14 5.00
C SER A 251 -2.14 6.61 4.93
N THR A 252 -2.86 6.11 3.92
CA THR A 252 -4.32 6.30 3.81
C THR A 252 -4.97 5.06 3.22
N GLY A 253 -6.22 4.78 3.59
CA GLY A 253 -7.00 3.66 3.03
C GLY A 253 -7.69 2.80 4.08
N PHE A 254 -8.28 1.70 3.66
CA PHE A 254 -9.02 0.78 4.54
C PHE A 254 -8.15 0.14 5.64
N ASP A 255 -6.85 -0.04 5.42
CA ASP A 255 -5.92 -0.49 6.47
C ASP A 255 -5.80 0.52 7.62
N VAL A 256 -5.86 1.82 7.31
CA VAL A 256 -5.90 2.86 8.32
C VAL A 256 -7.24 2.88 9.04
N VAL A 257 -8.36 2.69 8.32
CA VAL A 257 -9.69 2.54 8.94
C VAL A 257 -9.69 1.36 9.93
N GLU A 258 -9.20 0.19 9.50
CA GLU A 258 -9.06 -1.01 10.33
C GLU A 258 -8.23 -0.72 11.58
N ALA A 259 -7.09 -0.06 11.43
CA ALA A 259 -6.24 0.34 12.55
C ALA A 259 -6.92 1.34 13.50
N GLN A 260 -7.59 2.37 12.98
CA GLN A 260 -8.34 3.35 13.78
C GLN A 260 -9.47 2.66 14.57
N CYS A 261 -10.21 1.75 13.94
CA CYS A 261 -11.25 0.96 14.62
C CYS A 261 -10.67 0.10 15.74
N LEU A 262 -9.56 -0.61 15.50
CA LEU A 262 -8.93 -1.45 16.53
C LEU A 262 -8.28 -0.61 17.65
N LEU A 263 -7.71 0.56 17.36
CA LEU A 263 -7.21 1.49 18.38
C LEU A 263 -8.34 1.95 19.31
N ARG A 264 -9.50 2.34 18.74
CA ARG A 264 -10.71 2.70 19.50
C ARG A 264 -11.16 1.55 20.40
N GLU A 265 -11.26 0.33 19.86
CA GLU A 265 -11.63 -0.88 20.61
C GLU A 265 -10.69 -1.14 21.80
N LYS A 266 -9.39 -0.85 21.63
CA LYS A 266 -8.38 -0.97 22.69
C LYS A 266 -8.38 0.21 23.68
N GLY A 267 -9.28 1.18 23.54
CA GLY A 267 -9.42 2.36 24.42
C GLY A 267 -8.58 3.58 24.02
N PHE A 268 -7.94 3.58 22.85
CA PHE A 268 -7.08 4.66 22.37
C PHE A 268 -7.77 5.44 21.25
N ASP A 269 -8.26 6.65 21.55
CA ASP A 269 -8.99 7.51 20.61
C ASP A 269 -8.13 7.99 19.42
N PRO A 270 -8.34 7.50 18.18
CA PRO A 270 -7.62 7.98 17.00
C PRO A 270 -8.29 9.20 16.35
N GLY A 271 -9.49 9.60 16.80
CA GLY A 271 -10.36 10.54 16.09
C GLY A 271 -11.46 9.84 15.28
N VAL A 272 -11.65 10.33 14.06
CA VAL A 272 -12.61 9.82 13.07
C VAL A 272 -12.04 8.61 12.32
N PHE A 273 -12.93 7.76 11.81
CA PHE A 273 -12.56 6.56 11.05
C PHE A 273 -12.59 6.87 9.55
N ASP A 274 -11.77 7.82 9.10
CA ASP A 274 -11.75 8.33 7.72
C ASP A 274 -10.65 7.68 6.85
N GLY A 275 -9.86 6.80 7.43
CA GLY A 275 -8.73 6.16 6.77
C GLY A 275 -7.59 7.13 6.46
N LEU A 276 -7.48 8.27 7.17
CA LEU A 276 -6.33 9.17 7.12
C LEU A 276 -5.49 9.00 8.39
N TYR A 277 -4.22 8.59 8.26
CA TYR A 277 -3.36 8.43 9.42
C TYR A 277 -2.80 9.79 9.81
N ASP A 278 -3.52 10.51 10.67
CA ASP A 278 -3.17 11.85 11.11
C ASP A 278 -2.35 11.86 12.42
N GLU A 279 -2.01 13.04 12.95
CA GLU A 279 -1.30 13.15 14.23
C GLU A 279 -2.14 12.63 15.42
N ARG A 280 -3.49 12.59 15.31
CA ARG A 280 -4.35 12.02 16.35
C ARG A 280 -4.29 10.48 16.34
N THR A 281 -4.39 9.87 15.16
CA THR A 281 -4.19 8.42 14.95
C THR A 281 -2.79 8.00 15.39
N LYS A 282 -1.76 8.77 15.03
CA LYS A 282 -0.37 8.55 15.47
C LYS A 282 -0.20 8.69 16.98
N GLY A 283 -0.87 9.67 17.61
CA GLY A 283 -0.90 9.84 19.06
C GLY A 283 -1.57 8.68 19.78
N ALA A 284 -2.66 8.13 19.23
CA ALA A 284 -3.32 6.93 19.72
C ALA A 284 -2.41 5.70 19.60
N ALA A 285 -1.76 5.52 18.44
CA ALA A 285 -0.79 4.44 18.22
C ALA A 285 0.37 4.49 19.23
N LYS A 286 0.96 5.66 19.49
CA LYS A 286 2.01 5.82 20.51
C LYS A 286 1.54 5.42 21.92
N LYS A 287 0.35 5.88 22.33
CA LYS A 287 -0.22 5.51 23.63
C LYS A 287 -0.46 4.00 23.74
N PHE A 288 -0.97 3.38 22.66
CA PHE A 288 -1.15 1.94 22.58
C PHE A 288 0.18 1.19 22.67
N GLN A 289 1.19 1.57 21.88
CA GLN A 289 2.53 0.99 21.91
C GLN A 289 3.16 1.07 23.29
N GLN A 290 3.10 2.23 23.94
CA GLN A 290 3.59 2.44 25.30
C GLN A 290 2.88 1.51 26.31
N ALA A 291 1.56 1.39 26.23
CA ALA A 291 0.76 0.50 27.08
C ALA A 291 0.95 -1.01 26.79
N ARG A 292 1.65 -1.36 25.70
CA ARG A 292 1.98 -2.74 25.31
C ARG A 292 3.49 -3.02 25.34
N HIS A 293 4.30 -2.10 25.86
CA HIS A 293 5.77 -2.20 25.90
C HIS A 293 6.42 -2.43 24.53
N LEU A 294 5.83 -1.85 23.47
CA LEU A 294 6.37 -1.84 22.11
C LEU A 294 7.24 -0.59 21.86
N VAL A 295 7.96 -0.55 20.74
CA VAL A 295 8.65 0.65 20.27
C VAL A 295 7.63 1.77 20.05
N VAL A 296 7.86 2.94 20.67
CA VAL A 296 6.89 4.08 20.70
C VAL A 296 7.17 5.09 19.58
N ASP A 297 7.20 4.61 18.34
CA ASP A 297 7.42 5.43 17.14
C ASP A 297 6.13 6.08 16.60
N GLY A 298 4.96 5.50 16.91
CA GLY A 298 3.67 5.86 16.35
C GLY A 298 3.42 5.28 14.95
N ILE A 299 4.13 4.22 14.58
CA ILE A 299 4.00 3.47 13.32
C ILE A 299 3.37 2.12 13.64
N ILE A 300 2.22 1.81 13.03
CA ILE A 300 1.59 0.49 13.22
C ILE A 300 2.28 -0.50 12.27
N GLY A 301 3.31 -1.18 12.78
CA GLY A 301 3.99 -2.30 12.13
C GLY A 301 3.54 -3.68 12.62
N PRO A 302 4.19 -4.77 12.18
CA PRO A 302 3.80 -6.15 12.47
C PRO A 302 3.55 -6.45 13.96
N ASP A 303 4.40 -5.93 14.84
CA ASP A 303 4.25 -6.13 16.30
C ASP A 303 3.06 -5.37 16.88
N THR A 304 2.78 -4.16 16.37
CA THR A 304 1.63 -3.37 16.79
C THR A 304 0.33 -3.99 16.27
N TRP A 305 0.32 -4.48 15.03
CA TRP A 305 -0.81 -5.25 14.46
C TRP A 305 -1.13 -6.51 15.25
N ARG A 306 -0.11 -7.26 15.68
CA ARG A 306 -0.27 -8.47 16.49
C ARG A 306 -1.01 -8.18 17.80
N GLU A 307 -0.63 -7.14 18.52
CA GLU A 307 -1.30 -6.74 19.77
C GLU A 307 -2.66 -6.06 19.55
N LEU A 308 -2.85 -5.29 18.47
CA LEU A 308 -4.15 -4.70 18.12
C LEU A 308 -5.19 -5.79 17.82
N ARG A 309 -4.77 -6.85 17.11
CA ARG A 309 -5.64 -7.97 16.71
C ARG A 309 -5.78 -9.06 17.78
N ARG A 310 -5.10 -8.96 18.92
CA ARG A 310 -5.14 -9.94 20.02
C ARG A 310 -6.43 -9.87 20.84
#